data_AF-A0A6G6YH57-F1
#
_entry.id   AF-A0A6G6YH57-F1
#
_cell.length_a   1.000
_cell.length_b   1.000
_cell.length_c   1.000
_cell.angle_alpha   90.00
_cell.angle_beta   90.00
_cell.angle_gamma   90.00
#
_symmetry.space_group_name_H-M   'P 1'
#
loop_
_entity.id
_entity.type
_entity.pdbx_description
1 polymer ?
#
loop_
_entity_poly.entity_id
_entity_poly.type
_entity_poly.pdbx_seq_one_letter_code
_entity_poly.pdbx_strand_id
1 'polypeptide(L)'
;MKYVLIDTCSLRHLIDHNSYSKYITHLKNLIDQGEISLLVHNNIIEEWERHKIKWRKDIERKLNFINKNPSNSENLPVLFNNPRQHLEEQLSSIDKILENGIKINTPEGIKNESFERLKQRQAPFHNKTKSINDWEIIGSAAIYCTNYNIPSLFFISFNHTDFGHESGEDKKLHSSLSNRFKEVNIIYIKNIADFFNEINSYNFQRQQILSYKILPNSKFSFESSLSNNVLDALDRIFNDTYKELGYIPLNILRNLYPFSTSKKSKVYSDLFRLSNVNAELVHFFKNVKIQKNGKIIFKEPVEVKGIRDYEKKTRESLRNLRRNIIYYLDEHTSREEVEIEYHSNIKCDCYKCNYEKFNFYKALENLEKCKSIDNRERLKMAYYHYKLGNLSSAICLYKEILPSAIQNKEFFIYLIANYNLKNIAPLLKNIFRNYSLNEKLSDELNEIDLYEIALQVKGHIDYNFAEFLVDESYFNWAFQKITELSNSIIEHYNMQLRGGWSSNSKIWSLINEFAKLQQFIKENYIICDEYDHFTKLFDSTLEGILASYALEPDQGRKNL
;
A
#
# COMPACT_ATOMS: atom_id res chain seq x y z
N MET A 1 28.12 -5.01 -1.05
CA MET A 1 27.82 -5.55 0.28
C MET A 1 28.28 -4.56 1.34
N LYS A 2 27.42 -4.18 2.27
CA LYS A 2 27.69 -3.21 3.35
C LYS A 2 27.80 -3.95 4.68
N TYR A 3 28.79 -3.60 5.50
CA TYR A 3 28.92 -4.17 6.84
C TYR A 3 28.29 -3.25 7.88
N VAL A 4 27.46 -3.83 8.74
CA VAL A 4 26.66 -3.08 9.70
C VAL A 4 26.86 -3.66 11.09
N LEU A 5 27.06 -2.79 12.08
CA LEU A 5 27.04 -3.10 13.50
C LEU A 5 25.89 -2.32 14.15
N ILE A 6 24.98 -3.02 14.83
CA ILE A 6 23.84 -2.42 15.52
C ILE A 6 24.02 -2.64 17.02
N ASP A 7 24.10 -1.54 17.76
CA ASP A 7 24.18 -1.57 19.21
C ASP A 7 22.86 -2.09 19.83
N THR A 8 22.93 -2.71 21.00
CA THR A 8 21.78 -3.26 21.71
C THR A 8 20.72 -2.19 21.96
N CYS A 9 21.11 -0.95 22.26
CA CYS A 9 20.15 0.14 22.46
C CYS A 9 19.35 0.44 21.18
N SER A 10 19.98 0.37 20.01
CA SER A 10 19.31 0.55 18.72
C SER A 10 18.39 -0.61 18.37
N LEU A 11 18.77 -1.85 18.70
CA LEU A 11 17.89 -3.01 18.55
C LEU A 11 16.61 -2.87 19.40
N ARG A 12 16.66 -2.13 20.51
CA ARG A 12 15.46 -1.83 21.31
C ARG A 12 14.49 -0.89 20.62
N HIS A 13 15.01 0.07 19.88
CA HIS A 13 14.20 1.00 19.10
C HIS A 13 13.63 0.37 17.82
N LEU A 14 14.09 -0.83 17.46
CA LEU A 14 13.46 -1.61 16.42
C LEU A 14 12.12 -2.22 16.85
N ILE A 15 11.81 -2.33 18.13
CA ILE A 15 10.52 -2.89 18.55
C ILE A 15 9.50 -1.78 18.74
N ASP A 16 8.36 -1.93 18.08
CA ASP A 16 7.20 -1.06 18.29
C ASP A 16 6.09 -1.83 19.03
N HIS A 17 5.59 -1.24 20.13
CA HIS A 17 4.53 -1.82 20.94
C HIS A 17 3.14 -1.73 20.28
N ASN A 18 2.98 -0.80 19.33
CA ASN A 18 1.72 -0.43 18.71
C ASN A 18 1.69 -0.74 17.20
N SER A 19 2.80 -1.17 16.60
CA SER A 19 2.86 -1.58 15.18
C SER A 19 3.99 -2.57 14.87
N TYR A 20 4.05 -3.10 13.64
CA TYR A 20 5.23 -3.84 13.18
C TYR A 20 6.30 -2.85 12.75
N SER A 21 7.51 -3.00 13.27
CA SER A 21 8.62 -2.18 12.81
C SER A 21 9.03 -2.51 11.38
N LYS A 22 8.75 -1.59 10.46
CA LYS A 22 9.23 -1.62 9.08
C LYS A 22 10.73 -1.86 8.99
N TYR A 23 11.48 -1.31 9.95
CA TYR A 23 12.93 -1.40 10.01
C TYR A 23 13.44 -2.82 10.32
N ILE A 24 12.76 -3.58 11.19
CA ILE A 24 13.12 -5.00 11.43
C ILE A 24 13.07 -5.74 10.10
N THR A 25 12.00 -5.53 9.34
CA THR A 25 11.83 -6.30 8.12
C THR A 25 12.74 -5.84 7.01
N HIS A 26 12.89 -4.53 6.80
CA HIS A 26 13.83 -4.01 5.81
C HIS A 26 15.24 -4.52 6.09
N LEU A 27 15.68 -4.52 7.34
CA LEU A 27 16.98 -5.04 7.74
C LEU A 27 17.14 -6.52 7.40
N LYS A 28 16.12 -7.33 7.72
CA LYS A 28 16.12 -8.76 7.40
C LYS A 28 16.23 -9.01 5.90
N ASN A 29 15.46 -8.30 5.08
CA ASN A 29 15.48 -8.48 3.63
C ASN A 29 16.84 -8.16 3.02
N LEU A 30 17.47 -7.06 3.45
CA LEU A 30 18.80 -6.67 2.98
C LEU A 30 19.87 -7.69 3.40
N ILE A 31 19.71 -8.34 4.56
CA ILE A 31 20.56 -9.45 4.99
C ILE A 31 20.32 -10.69 4.11
N ASP A 32 19.06 -11.08 3.91
CA ASP A 32 18.68 -12.26 3.13
C ASP A 32 19.08 -12.12 1.64
N GLN A 33 19.11 -10.90 1.10
CA GLN A 33 19.58 -10.58 -0.25
C GLN A 33 21.11 -10.46 -0.37
N GLY A 34 21.84 -10.53 0.75
CA GLY A 34 23.30 -10.37 0.78
C GLY A 34 23.79 -8.93 0.56
N GLU A 35 22.91 -7.93 0.66
CA GLU A 35 23.27 -6.52 0.54
C GLU A 35 23.94 -6.00 1.81
N ILE A 36 23.49 -6.49 2.97
CA ILE A 36 24.03 -6.20 4.29
C ILE A 36 24.63 -7.47 4.91
N SER A 37 25.82 -7.34 5.48
CA SER A 37 26.39 -8.30 6.44
C SER A 37 26.38 -7.70 7.83
N LEU A 38 25.57 -8.27 8.72
CA LEU A 38 25.48 -7.82 10.11
C LEU A 38 26.62 -8.43 10.94
N LEU A 39 27.43 -7.60 11.59
CA LEU A 39 28.41 -8.03 12.59
C LEU A 39 27.72 -8.07 13.96
N VAL A 40 27.80 -9.21 14.65
CA VAL A 40 27.11 -9.44 15.92
C VAL A 40 28.11 -9.89 16.98
N HIS A 41 28.34 -9.02 17.97
CA HIS A 41 29.18 -9.33 19.12
C HIS A 41 28.41 -10.17 20.16
N ASN A 42 29.09 -11.07 20.87
CA ASN A 42 28.44 -11.90 21.91
C ASN A 42 27.74 -11.06 22.99
N ASN A 43 28.35 -9.96 23.42
CA ASN A 43 27.75 -9.05 24.40
C ASN A 43 26.37 -8.51 23.92
N ILE A 44 26.19 -8.26 22.61
CA ILE A 44 24.89 -7.84 22.06
C ILE A 44 23.85 -8.95 22.24
N ILE A 45 24.21 -10.20 21.98
CA ILE A 45 23.32 -11.36 22.14
C ILE A 45 22.91 -11.51 23.61
N GLU A 46 23.87 -11.45 24.53
CA GLU A 46 23.60 -11.58 25.97
C GLU A 46 22.75 -10.44 26.54
N GLU A 47 22.99 -9.21 26.08
CA GLU A 47 22.16 -8.06 26.48
C GLU A 47 20.77 -8.12 25.85
N TRP A 48 20.67 -8.59 24.60
CA TRP A 48 19.40 -8.80 23.92
C TRP A 48 18.51 -9.80 24.66
N GLU A 49 19.03 -10.96 25.05
CA GLU A 49 18.28 -11.97 25.83
C GLU A 49 17.72 -11.40 27.13
N ARG A 50 18.52 -10.59 27.84
CA ARG A 50 18.08 -9.89 29.06
C ARG A 50 16.95 -8.90 28.77
N HIS A 51 17.03 -8.17 27.66
CA HIS A 51 15.98 -7.23 27.25
C HIS A 51 14.68 -7.94 26.81
N LYS A 52 14.76 -9.09 26.12
CA LYS A 52 13.58 -9.90 25.76
C LYS A 52 12.75 -10.27 26.99
N ILE A 53 13.40 -10.75 28.05
CA ILE A 53 12.74 -11.12 29.31
C ILE A 53 12.05 -9.90 29.94
N LYS A 54 12.70 -8.73 29.88
CA LYS A 54 12.14 -7.49 30.43
C LYS A 54 10.88 -7.05 29.69
N TRP A 55 10.89 -7.04 28.34
CA TRP A 55 9.71 -6.63 27.57
C TRP A 55 8.53 -7.58 27.72
N ARG A 56 8.76 -8.89 27.78
CA ARG A 56 7.70 -9.86 28.07
C ARG A 56 6.98 -9.52 29.38
N LYS A 57 7.75 -9.24 30.44
CA LYS A 57 7.22 -8.81 31.74
C LYS A 57 6.48 -7.47 31.67
N ASP A 58 6.99 -6.50 30.91
CA ASP A 58 6.37 -5.18 30.79
C ASP A 58 5.04 -5.22 30.01
N ILE A 59 4.93 -6.04 28.96
CA ILE A 59 3.66 -6.28 28.28
C ILE A 59 2.68 -7.04 29.17
N GLU A 60 3.12 -8.07 29.89
CA GLU A 60 2.25 -8.77 30.85
C GLU A 60 1.68 -7.81 31.91
N ARG A 61 2.49 -6.89 32.42
CA ARG A 61 2.02 -5.83 33.34
C ARG A 61 0.99 -4.91 32.68
N LYS A 62 1.24 -4.45 31.45
CA LYS A 62 0.31 -3.59 30.70
C LYS A 62 -1.02 -4.29 30.42
N LEU A 63 -0.98 -5.54 29.95
CA LEU A 63 -2.19 -6.34 29.69
C LEU A 63 -2.98 -6.59 30.97
N ASN A 64 -2.30 -6.92 32.08
CA ASN A 64 -2.95 -7.11 33.38
C ASN A 64 -3.57 -5.81 33.92
N PHE A 65 -2.97 -4.65 33.63
CA PHE A 65 -3.54 -3.35 33.99
C PHE A 65 -4.79 -3.03 33.16
N ILE A 66 -4.76 -3.28 31.85
CA ILE A 66 -5.91 -3.09 30.94
C ILE A 66 -7.07 -4.00 31.33
N ASN A 67 -6.80 -5.28 31.59
CA ASN A 67 -7.84 -6.24 32.03
C ASN A 67 -8.49 -5.87 33.37
N LYS A 68 -7.79 -5.12 34.23
CA LYS A 68 -8.32 -4.64 35.50
C LYS A 68 -9.09 -3.32 35.41
N ASN A 69 -8.84 -2.50 34.37
CA ASN A 69 -9.43 -1.17 34.19
C ASN A 69 -9.88 -0.95 32.72
N PRO A 70 -11.00 -1.56 32.29
CA PRO A 70 -11.45 -1.52 30.89
C PRO A 70 -11.87 -0.11 30.40
N SER A 71 -12.17 0.81 31.31
CA SER A 71 -12.65 2.17 31.02
C SER A 71 -11.57 3.17 30.57
N ASN A 72 -10.28 2.85 30.66
CA ASN A 72 -9.18 3.72 30.21
C ASN A 72 -8.60 3.33 28.82
N SER A 73 -9.37 2.58 28.02
CA SER A 73 -8.92 2.00 26.74
C SER A 73 -8.99 2.95 25.53
N GLU A 74 -9.42 4.21 25.70
CA GLU A 74 -9.68 5.14 24.60
C GLU A 74 -8.44 5.59 23.79
N ASN A 75 -7.21 5.32 24.25
CA ASN A 75 -5.98 5.83 23.63
C ASN A 75 -4.99 4.78 23.09
N LEU A 76 -5.39 3.51 22.96
CA LEU A 76 -4.55 2.48 22.34
C LEU A 76 -5.17 2.02 21.01
N PRO A 77 -4.40 1.96 19.91
CA PRO A 77 -4.86 1.31 18.69
C PRO A 77 -5.22 -0.16 19.01
N VAL A 78 -6.52 -0.46 19.01
CA VAL A 78 -7.11 -1.80 19.20
C VAL A 78 -6.87 -2.69 17.96
N LEU A 79 -5.70 -2.56 17.33
CA LEU A 79 -5.39 -3.19 16.05
C LEU A 79 -4.82 -4.61 16.22
N PHE A 80 -4.32 -4.97 17.40
CA PHE A 80 -3.89 -6.33 17.69
C PHE A 80 -4.85 -7.01 18.63
N ASN A 81 -5.62 -7.96 18.12
CA ASN A 81 -6.40 -8.91 18.94
C ASN A 81 -5.51 -9.74 19.90
N ASN A 82 -4.17 -9.67 19.77
CA ASN A 82 -3.21 -10.31 20.67
C ASN A 82 -1.84 -9.58 20.70
N PRO A 83 -1.65 -8.53 21.52
CA PRO A 83 -0.38 -7.79 21.63
C PRO A 83 0.82 -8.65 22.02
N ARG A 84 0.57 -9.79 22.68
CA ARG A 84 1.60 -10.76 23.07
C ARG A 84 2.17 -11.47 21.84
N GLN A 85 1.30 -11.97 20.96
CA GLN A 85 1.72 -12.63 19.74
C GLN A 85 2.55 -11.68 18.85
N HIS A 86 2.07 -10.44 18.72
CA HIS A 86 2.75 -9.39 17.96
C HIS A 86 4.17 -9.11 18.45
N LEU A 87 4.35 -8.94 19.77
CA LEU A 87 5.69 -8.77 20.35
C LEU A 87 6.57 -10.00 20.07
N GLU A 88 6.05 -11.22 20.28
CA GLU A 88 6.84 -12.43 20.06
C GLU A 88 7.30 -12.58 18.60
N GLU A 89 6.49 -12.16 17.63
CA GLU A 89 6.88 -12.15 16.21
C GLU A 89 8.01 -11.16 15.91
N GLN A 90 7.98 -9.96 16.52
CA GLN A 90 9.08 -8.99 16.39
C GLN A 90 10.36 -9.48 17.09
N LEU A 91 10.24 -10.03 18.30
CA LEU A 91 11.37 -10.60 19.03
C LEU A 91 12.00 -11.75 18.24
N SER A 92 11.18 -12.68 17.74
CA SER A 92 11.65 -13.80 16.91
C SER A 92 12.30 -13.34 15.61
N SER A 93 11.85 -12.21 15.04
CA SER A 93 12.45 -11.64 13.84
C SER A 93 13.84 -11.08 14.12
N ILE A 94 14.03 -10.39 15.25
CA ILE A 94 15.35 -9.90 15.67
C ILE A 94 16.27 -11.07 16.04
N ASP A 95 15.75 -12.11 16.70
CA ASP A 95 16.52 -13.32 17.01
C ASP A 95 17.12 -13.93 15.73
N LYS A 96 16.31 -14.08 14.68
CA LYS A 96 16.79 -14.57 13.38
C LYS A 96 17.81 -13.64 12.73
N ILE A 97 17.62 -12.33 12.81
CA ILE A 97 18.58 -11.34 12.30
C ILE A 97 19.93 -11.49 13.01
N LEU A 98 19.91 -11.63 14.35
CA LEU A 98 21.12 -11.81 15.12
C LEU A 98 21.78 -13.16 14.84
N GLU A 99 21.00 -14.25 14.76
CA GLU A 99 21.47 -15.61 14.43
C GLU A 99 22.18 -15.67 13.07
N ASN A 100 21.62 -15.02 12.05
CA ASN A 100 22.17 -14.96 10.70
C ASN A 100 23.40 -14.03 10.59
N GLY A 101 23.65 -13.20 11.60
CA GLY A 101 24.80 -12.28 11.62
C GLY A 101 26.14 -12.98 11.84
N ILE A 102 27.21 -12.35 11.33
CA ILE A 102 28.60 -12.79 11.52
C ILE A 102 28.98 -12.60 12.99
N LYS A 103 29.21 -13.71 13.69
CA LYS A 103 29.58 -13.69 15.10
C LYS A 103 31.02 -13.23 15.28
N ILE A 104 31.22 -12.23 16.12
CA ILE A 104 32.54 -11.71 16.47
C ILE A 104 32.77 -11.79 17.97
N ASN A 105 34.00 -12.10 18.36
CA ASN A 105 34.44 -12.21 19.76
C ASN A 105 35.43 -11.09 20.07
N THR A 106 35.51 -10.68 21.34
CA THR A 106 36.46 -9.68 21.78
C THR A 106 37.91 -10.17 21.63
N PRO A 107 38.73 -9.54 20.76
CA PRO A 107 40.16 -9.84 20.68
C PRO A 107 40.86 -9.47 21.98
N GLU A 108 41.92 -10.19 22.34
CA GLU A 108 42.70 -9.95 23.56
C GLU A 108 43.26 -8.52 23.61
N GLY A 109 43.70 -7.97 22.46
CA GLY A 109 44.14 -6.58 22.36
C GLY A 109 43.07 -5.57 22.77
N ILE A 110 41.81 -5.76 22.34
CA ILE A 110 40.70 -4.89 22.72
C ILE A 110 40.38 -5.02 24.22
N LYS A 111 40.42 -6.24 24.78
CA LYS A 111 40.25 -6.46 26.22
C LYS A 111 41.32 -5.74 27.03
N ASN A 112 42.58 -5.88 26.65
CA ASN A 112 43.71 -5.28 27.35
C ASN A 112 43.71 -3.74 27.25
N GLU A 113 43.28 -3.19 26.11
CA GLU A 113 43.14 -1.74 25.91
C GLU A 113 42.04 -1.10 26.78
N SER A 114 41.03 -1.88 27.22
CA SER A 114 39.87 -1.35 27.95
C SER A 114 40.25 -0.59 29.23
N PHE A 115 41.22 -1.10 30.00
CA PHE A 115 41.66 -0.51 31.26
C PHE A 115 42.41 0.81 31.06
N GLU A 116 43.30 0.86 30.06
CA GLU A 116 44.05 2.07 29.73
C GLU A 116 43.13 3.16 29.18
N ARG A 117 42.19 2.81 28.30
CA ARG A 117 41.19 3.77 27.80
C ARG A 117 40.29 4.32 28.91
N LEU A 118 39.87 3.46 29.84
CA LEU A 118 39.10 3.88 31.02
C LEU A 118 39.89 4.86 31.88
N LYS A 119 41.16 4.55 32.18
CA LYS A 119 42.07 5.41 32.95
C LYS A 119 42.29 6.77 32.28
N GLN A 120 42.41 6.77 30.95
CA GLN A 120 42.58 7.98 30.14
C GLN A 120 41.26 8.70 29.83
N ARG A 121 40.12 8.19 30.30
CA ARG A 121 38.77 8.70 30.00
C ARG A 121 38.54 8.90 28.49
N GLN A 122 39.05 7.99 27.67
CA GLN A 122 38.79 8.02 26.22
C GLN A 122 37.44 7.36 25.92
N ALA A 123 36.79 7.74 24.82
CA ALA A 123 35.53 7.13 24.42
C ALA A 123 35.65 5.59 24.28
N PRO A 124 34.63 4.82 24.72
CA PRO A 124 33.33 5.26 25.25
C PRO A 124 33.30 5.61 26.76
N PHE A 125 34.44 5.69 27.45
CA PHE A 125 34.53 5.87 28.91
C PHE A 125 34.55 7.32 29.40
N HIS A 126 34.46 8.31 28.50
CA HIS A 126 34.65 9.71 28.86
C HIS A 126 33.52 10.26 29.74
N ASN A 127 32.31 9.69 29.65
CA ASN A 127 31.14 10.06 30.47
C ASN A 127 30.74 9.01 31.52
N LYS A 128 31.03 7.72 31.28
CA LYS A 128 30.58 6.60 32.14
C LYS A 128 31.70 5.60 32.40
N THR A 129 31.83 5.17 33.66
CA THR A 129 32.83 4.17 34.08
C THR A 129 32.42 2.72 33.78
N LYS A 130 31.23 2.49 33.19
CA LYS A 130 30.64 1.15 32.95
C LYS A 130 30.39 0.85 31.47
N SER A 131 31.22 1.37 30.57
CA SER A 131 31.09 1.18 29.11
C SER A 131 32.11 0.18 28.54
N ILE A 132 32.47 -0.85 29.30
CA ILE A 132 33.40 -1.90 28.84
C ILE A 132 32.77 -2.66 27.67
N ASN A 133 31.49 -3.05 27.79
CA ASN A 133 30.76 -3.74 26.73
C ASN A 133 30.72 -2.91 25.44
N ASP A 134 30.43 -1.60 25.55
CA ASP A 134 30.41 -0.66 24.44
C ASP A 134 31.76 -0.62 23.69
N TRP A 135 32.86 -0.62 24.44
CA TRP A 135 34.21 -0.66 23.87
C TRP A 135 34.51 -1.99 23.17
N GLU A 136 34.16 -3.10 23.82
CA GLU A 136 34.35 -4.43 23.25
C GLU A 136 33.54 -4.61 21.96
N ILE A 137 32.30 -4.11 21.92
CA ILE A 137 31.42 -4.22 20.74
C ILE A 137 32.01 -3.47 19.54
N ILE A 138 32.30 -2.18 19.68
CA ILE A 138 32.80 -1.38 18.55
C ILE A 138 34.24 -1.77 18.18
N GLY A 139 35.08 -2.03 19.19
CA GLY A 139 36.49 -2.38 18.99
C GLY A 139 36.64 -3.72 18.27
N SER A 140 35.83 -4.72 18.61
CA SER A 140 35.86 -6.02 17.94
C SER A 140 35.40 -5.93 16.48
N ALA A 141 34.35 -5.15 16.22
CA ALA A 141 33.86 -4.95 14.86
C ALA A 141 34.89 -4.22 13.98
N ALA A 142 35.53 -3.17 14.52
CA ALA A 142 36.58 -2.44 13.80
C ALA A 142 37.80 -3.34 13.50
N ILE A 143 38.28 -4.12 14.48
CA ILE A 143 39.37 -5.07 14.27
C ILE A 143 38.99 -6.16 13.27
N TYR A 144 37.76 -6.66 13.31
CA TYR A 144 37.26 -7.59 12.29
C TYR A 144 37.34 -6.95 10.90
N CYS A 145 36.86 -5.71 10.74
CA CYS A 145 36.96 -5.00 9.46
C CYS A 145 38.41 -4.84 8.99
N THR A 146 39.34 -4.47 9.87
CA THR A 146 40.78 -4.41 9.56
C THR A 146 41.31 -5.76 9.08
N ASN A 147 41.08 -6.83 9.83
CA ASN A 147 41.63 -8.16 9.53
C ASN A 147 41.14 -8.75 8.20
N TYR A 148 39.93 -8.37 7.78
CA TYR A 148 39.30 -8.84 6.54
C TYR A 148 39.32 -7.80 5.41
N ASN A 149 40.11 -6.71 5.54
CA ASN A 149 40.21 -5.64 4.55
C ASN A 149 38.86 -5.02 4.14
N ILE A 150 37.95 -4.87 5.10
CA ILE A 150 36.64 -4.24 4.89
C ILE A 150 36.81 -2.73 5.05
N PRO A 151 36.61 -1.93 3.99
CA PRO A 151 36.99 -0.52 4.00
C PRO A 151 36.06 0.37 4.83
N SER A 152 34.83 -0.06 5.08
CA SER A 152 33.82 0.75 5.76
C SER A 152 32.89 -0.08 6.64
N LEU A 153 32.53 0.48 7.78
CA LEU A 153 31.58 -0.10 8.75
C LEU A 153 30.49 0.94 9.08
N PHE A 154 29.23 0.57 8.92
CA PHE A 154 28.11 1.34 9.46
C PHE A 154 27.89 0.97 10.92
N PHE A 155 28.02 1.93 11.83
CA PHE A 155 27.78 1.72 13.25
C PHE A 155 26.54 2.47 13.72
N ILE A 156 25.51 1.74 14.13
CA ILE A 156 24.20 2.28 14.51
C ILE A 156 24.01 2.22 16.03
N SER A 157 24.08 3.37 16.70
CA SER A 157 23.85 3.48 18.15
C SER A 157 23.13 4.77 18.52
N PHE A 158 22.08 4.68 19.34
CA PHE A 158 21.43 5.85 19.94
C PHE A 158 22.29 6.56 21.00
N ASN A 159 23.39 5.93 21.42
CA ASN A 159 24.29 6.45 22.45
C ASN A 159 25.27 7.51 21.88
N HIS A 160 24.70 8.64 21.44
CA HIS A 160 25.45 9.75 20.87
C HIS A 160 26.45 10.38 21.85
N THR A 161 26.19 10.29 23.16
CA THR A 161 27.11 10.86 24.15
C THR A 161 28.42 10.09 24.19
N ASP A 162 28.40 8.76 24.03
CA ASP A 162 29.59 7.94 24.23
C ASP A 162 30.34 7.65 22.92
N PHE A 163 29.65 7.73 21.77
CA PHE A 163 30.20 7.42 20.45
C PHE A 163 30.20 8.57 19.44
N GLY A 164 29.37 9.60 19.63
CA GLY A 164 29.26 10.72 18.71
C GLY A 164 30.46 11.66 18.77
N HIS A 165 30.62 12.47 17.72
CA HIS A 165 31.69 13.47 17.66
C HIS A 165 31.49 14.60 18.69
N GLU A 166 32.59 15.15 19.21
CA GLU A 166 32.60 16.19 20.25
C GLU A 166 31.88 17.48 19.80
N SER A 167 31.79 17.72 18.49
CA SER A 167 31.08 18.86 17.89
C SER A 167 29.56 18.67 17.80
N GLY A 168 29.03 17.49 18.12
CA GLY A 168 27.60 17.18 18.05
C GLY A 168 27.07 16.87 16.64
N GLU A 169 27.95 16.62 15.66
CA GLU A 169 27.54 16.22 14.31
C GLU A 169 26.97 14.79 14.29
N ASP A 170 25.69 14.65 13.92
CA ASP A 170 24.88 13.41 14.03
C ASP A 170 25.36 12.22 13.17
N LYS A 171 26.43 12.38 12.37
CA LYS A 171 27.00 11.34 11.49
C LYS A 171 28.51 11.12 11.64
N LYS A 172 29.13 11.68 12.68
CA LYS A 172 30.57 11.53 12.91
C LYS A 172 30.85 10.74 14.18
N LEU A 173 31.78 9.80 14.08
CA LEU A 173 32.30 9.05 15.21
C LEU A 173 33.24 9.94 16.05
N HIS A 174 33.27 9.71 17.36
CA HIS A 174 34.18 10.39 18.27
C HIS A 174 35.64 10.31 17.79
N SER A 175 36.33 11.45 17.82
CA SER A 175 37.74 11.63 17.42
C SER A 175 38.69 10.55 17.98
N SER A 176 38.57 10.19 19.27
CA SER A 176 39.39 9.16 19.92
C SER A 176 39.16 7.73 19.42
N LEU A 177 38.01 7.44 18.81
CA LEU A 177 37.72 6.15 18.17
C LEU A 177 38.18 6.19 16.71
N SER A 178 37.87 7.26 15.98
CA SER A 178 38.33 7.48 14.60
C SER A 178 39.86 7.46 14.50
N ASN A 179 40.56 8.02 15.48
CA ASN A 179 42.02 8.00 15.55
C ASN A 179 42.60 6.62 15.84
N ARG A 180 41.87 5.75 16.55
CA ARG A 180 42.31 4.38 16.87
C ARG A 180 42.11 3.43 15.69
N PHE A 181 41.06 3.66 14.89
CA PHE A 181 40.66 2.79 13.78
C PHE A 181 40.78 3.51 12.43
N LYS A 182 41.93 4.16 12.16
CA LYS A 182 42.15 4.92 10.92
C LYS A 182 42.08 4.10 9.64
N GLU A 183 42.27 2.78 9.76
CA GLU A 183 42.26 1.85 8.63
C GLU A 183 40.84 1.49 8.18
N VAL A 184 39.82 1.77 9.00
CA VAL A 184 38.41 1.45 8.70
C VAL A 184 37.60 2.74 8.76
N ASN A 185 36.88 3.06 7.67
CA ASN A 185 35.95 4.18 7.68
C ASN A 185 34.67 3.81 8.45
N ILE A 186 34.60 4.17 9.73
CA ILE A 186 33.42 3.93 10.56
C ILE A 186 32.42 5.08 10.41
N ILE A 187 31.29 4.78 9.76
CA ILE A 187 30.18 5.71 9.56
C ILE A 187 29.22 5.54 10.74
N TYR A 188 29.25 6.49 11.66
CA TYR A 188 28.35 6.51 12.81
C TYR A 188 26.97 7.03 12.40
N ILE A 189 25.91 6.33 12.81
CA ILE A 189 24.53 6.72 12.57
C ILE A 189 23.73 6.59 13.87
N LYS A 190 23.09 7.70 14.26
CA LYS A 190 22.39 7.81 15.54
C LYS A 190 21.12 6.95 15.63
N ASN A 191 20.38 6.82 14.53
CA ASN A 191 19.15 6.06 14.50
C ASN A 191 19.05 5.21 13.22
N ILE A 192 18.21 4.17 13.27
CA ILE A 192 18.07 3.22 12.17
C ILE A 192 17.39 3.82 10.94
N ALA A 193 16.55 4.85 11.11
CA ALA A 193 15.87 5.51 9.99
C ALA A 193 16.88 6.24 9.09
N ASP A 194 17.83 6.96 9.69
CA ASP A 194 18.92 7.64 9.00
C ASP A 194 19.82 6.66 8.27
N PHE A 195 20.02 5.46 8.83
CA PHE A 195 20.75 4.40 8.14
C PHE A 195 20.03 4.01 6.85
N PHE A 196 18.71 3.77 6.91
CA PHE A 196 17.93 3.46 5.72
C PHE A 196 17.98 4.59 4.69
N ASN A 197 17.86 5.85 5.11
CA ASN A 197 17.99 7.00 4.20
C ASN A 197 19.37 7.07 3.52
N GLU A 198 20.44 6.82 4.29
CA GLU A 198 21.81 6.81 3.80
C GLU A 198 22.04 5.70 2.76
N ILE A 199 21.53 4.49 3.01
CA ILE A 199 21.68 3.39 2.06
C ILE A 199 20.75 3.48 0.86
N ASN A 200 19.60 4.15 1.00
CA ASN A 200 18.57 4.31 -0.03
C ASN A 200 18.82 5.48 -0.99
N SER A 201 19.89 6.26 -0.79
CA SER A 201 20.25 7.40 -1.67
C SER A 201 20.65 6.97 -3.10
N TYR A 202 20.74 5.66 -3.38
CA TYR A 202 20.84 5.09 -4.71
C TYR A 202 19.84 3.92 -4.87
N ASN A 203 18.73 4.17 -5.56
CA ASN A 203 17.93 3.19 -6.33
C ASN A 203 17.70 1.79 -5.70
N PHE A 204 17.14 1.71 -4.48
CA PHE A 204 16.40 0.50 -4.10
C PHE A 204 14.91 0.74 -4.32
N GLN A 205 14.36 0.02 -5.30
CA GLN A 205 13.03 0.21 -5.85
C GLN A 205 11.96 0.20 -4.75
N ARG A 206 11.04 1.17 -4.82
CA ARG A 206 9.72 1.18 -4.18
C ARG A 206 8.89 -0.10 -4.43
N GLN A 207 9.40 -1.09 -5.16
CA GLN A 207 8.73 -2.29 -5.62
C GLN A 207 8.91 -3.53 -4.71
N GLN A 208 9.61 -3.43 -3.58
CA GLN A 208 9.86 -4.60 -2.72
C GLN A 208 9.63 -4.38 -1.23
N ILE A 209 9.00 -3.28 -0.82
CA ILE A 209 8.60 -3.16 0.59
C ILE A 209 7.50 -4.17 0.87
N LEU A 210 6.51 -4.34 -0.02
CA LEU A 210 5.42 -5.29 0.19
C LEU A 210 5.78 -6.75 -0.19
N SER A 211 6.96 -7.02 -0.77
CA SER A 211 7.41 -8.37 -1.18
C SER A 211 7.70 -9.36 -0.04
N TYR A 212 7.21 -9.08 1.16
CA TYR A 212 7.05 -10.08 2.22
C TYR A 212 6.36 -11.32 1.64
N LYS A 213 6.78 -12.52 2.05
CA LYS A 213 5.90 -13.71 2.00
C LYS A 213 4.77 -13.51 3.03
N ILE A 214 3.88 -12.54 2.79
CA ILE A 214 2.64 -12.40 3.55
C ILE A 214 1.77 -13.57 3.15
N LEU A 215 1.34 -14.35 4.14
CA LEU A 215 0.31 -15.34 3.92
C LEU A 215 -0.95 -14.58 3.51
N PRO A 216 -1.43 -14.76 2.26
CA PRO A 216 -2.62 -14.07 1.80
C PRO A 216 -3.78 -14.40 2.73
N ASN A 217 -4.59 -13.39 3.07
CA ASN A 217 -5.81 -13.64 3.82
C ASN A 217 -6.72 -14.56 3.00
N SER A 218 -6.98 -15.76 3.52
CA SER A 218 -7.74 -16.80 2.82
C SER A 218 -9.18 -16.37 2.51
N LYS A 219 -9.73 -15.35 3.18
CA LYS A 219 -11.04 -14.75 2.85
C LYS A 219 -11.09 -14.21 1.42
N PHE A 220 -9.97 -13.79 0.85
CA PHE A 220 -9.87 -13.20 -0.49
C PHE A 220 -9.33 -14.19 -1.54
N SER A 221 -9.35 -15.48 -1.24
CA SER A 221 -8.85 -16.53 -2.13
C SER A 221 -9.90 -17.01 -3.13
N PHE A 222 -9.44 -17.74 -4.14
CA PHE A 222 -10.34 -18.47 -5.03
C PHE A 222 -11.23 -19.45 -4.24
N GLU A 223 -10.68 -20.19 -3.28
CA GLU A 223 -11.42 -21.18 -2.50
C GLU A 223 -12.54 -20.56 -1.66
N SER A 224 -12.32 -19.38 -1.07
CA SER A 224 -13.36 -18.69 -0.30
C SER A 224 -14.49 -18.13 -1.17
N SER A 225 -14.24 -17.91 -2.47
CA SER A 225 -15.26 -17.45 -3.43
C SER A 225 -16.17 -18.58 -3.95
N LEU A 226 -15.80 -19.86 -3.76
CA LEU A 226 -16.61 -21.00 -4.22
C LEU A 226 -17.99 -21.05 -3.54
N SER A 227 -19.05 -21.15 -4.34
CA SER A 227 -20.42 -21.25 -3.84
C SER A 227 -21.19 -22.33 -4.58
N ASN A 228 -22.38 -22.67 -4.08
CA ASN A 228 -23.25 -23.68 -4.69
C ASN A 228 -23.78 -23.27 -6.07
N ASN A 229 -23.81 -21.97 -6.34
CA ASN A 229 -24.20 -21.41 -7.63
C ASN A 229 -23.47 -20.09 -7.89
N VAL A 230 -23.42 -19.70 -9.17
CA VAL A 230 -22.81 -18.47 -9.67
C VAL A 230 -23.34 -17.23 -8.97
N LEU A 231 -24.66 -17.14 -8.76
CA LEU A 231 -25.29 -15.94 -8.23
C LEU A 231 -24.92 -15.70 -6.76
N ASP A 232 -24.88 -16.75 -5.95
CA ASP A 232 -24.44 -16.67 -4.55
C ASP A 232 -22.94 -16.37 -4.45
N ALA A 233 -22.13 -16.82 -5.42
CA ALA A 233 -20.71 -16.44 -5.47
C ALA A 233 -20.53 -14.95 -5.80
N LEU A 234 -21.27 -14.42 -6.79
CA LEU A 234 -21.26 -12.99 -7.11
C LEU A 234 -21.72 -12.14 -5.93
N ASP A 235 -22.82 -12.54 -5.28
CA ASP A 235 -23.35 -11.87 -4.09
C ASP A 235 -22.32 -11.87 -2.96
N ARG A 236 -21.66 -13.00 -2.68
CA ARG A 236 -20.59 -13.05 -1.67
C ARG A 236 -19.43 -12.13 -2.01
N ILE A 237 -18.95 -12.13 -3.24
CA ILE A 237 -17.84 -11.27 -3.66
C ILE A 237 -18.19 -9.80 -3.42
N PHE A 238 -19.33 -9.34 -3.93
CA PHE A 238 -19.64 -7.93 -3.95
C PHE A 238 -20.28 -7.40 -2.65
N ASN A 239 -21.06 -8.22 -1.94
CA ASN A 239 -21.85 -7.78 -0.79
C ASN A 239 -21.30 -8.30 0.56
N ASP A 240 -20.31 -9.19 0.58
CA ASP A 240 -19.61 -9.63 1.80
C ASP A 240 -18.09 -9.38 1.73
N THR A 241 -17.40 -10.00 0.78
CA THR A 241 -15.93 -9.96 0.71
C THR A 241 -15.40 -8.57 0.43
N TYR A 242 -15.94 -7.88 -0.58
CA TYR A 242 -15.52 -6.55 -1.02
C TYR A 242 -16.62 -5.49 -0.84
N LYS A 243 -17.51 -5.69 0.14
CA LYS A 243 -18.67 -4.81 0.40
C LYS A 243 -18.31 -3.33 0.61
N GLU A 244 -17.07 -3.07 1.02
CA GLU A 244 -16.53 -1.73 1.27
C GLU A 244 -16.13 -0.99 -0.01
N LEU A 245 -15.82 -1.74 -1.09
CA LEU A 245 -15.34 -1.18 -2.34
C LEU A 245 -16.49 -0.87 -3.31
N GLY A 246 -16.34 0.21 -4.09
CA GLY A 246 -17.21 0.48 -5.24
C GLY A 246 -16.70 -0.14 -6.53
N TYR A 247 -15.39 -0.33 -6.64
CA TYR A 247 -14.69 -0.95 -7.76
C TYR A 247 -13.63 -1.93 -7.23
N ILE A 248 -13.65 -3.16 -7.73
CA ILE A 248 -12.66 -4.19 -7.44
C ILE A 248 -11.70 -4.26 -8.64
N PRO A 249 -10.39 -4.05 -8.43
CA PRO A 249 -9.41 -4.17 -9.51
C PRO A 249 -9.60 -5.46 -10.33
N LEU A 250 -9.66 -5.34 -11.67
CA LEU A 250 -9.97 -6.48 -12.54
C LEU A 250 -8.92 -7.59 -12.46
N ASN A 251 -7.67 -7.24 -12.16
CA ASN A 251 -6.60 -8.19 -11.87
C ASN A 251 -6.87 -9.04 -10.62
N ILE A 252 -7.67 -8.56 -9.67
CA ILE A 252 -8.14 -9.29 -8.49
C ILE A 252 -9.41 -10.08 -8.86
N LEU A 253 -10.43 -9.39 -9.39
CA LEU A 253 -11.75 -9.97 -9.65
C LEU A 253 -11.67 -11.21 -10.56
N ARG A 254 -10.83 -11.16 -11.59
CA ARG A 254 -10.65 -12.24 -12.57
C ARG A 254 -10.08 -13.54 -12.00
N ASN A 255 -9.51 -13.50 -10.79
CA ASN A 255 -8.91 -14.67 -10.13
C ASN A 255 -9.89 -15.39 -9.19
N LEU A 256 -11.13 -14.91 -9.06
CA LEU A 256 -12.15 -15.44 -8.15
C LEU A 256 -13.22 -16.24 -8.94
N TYR A 257 -13.83 -17.23 -8.30
CA TYR A 257 -15.05 -17.87 -8.82
C TYR A 257 -16.23 -16.90 -8.63
N PRO A 258 -17.11 -16.69 -9.63
CA PRO A 258 -17.28 -17.49 -10.85
C PRO A 258 -16.58 -16.92 -12.08
N PHE A 259 -15.73 -15.89 -11.97
CA PHE A 259 -15.00 -15.36 -13.13
C PHE A 259 -13.97 -16.35 -13.64
N SER A 260 -13.31 -17.05 -12.72
CA SER A 260 -12.33 -18.10 -13.01
C SER A 260 -12.87 -19.49 -12.69
N THR A 261 -12.35 -20.51 -13.40
CA THR A 261 -12.57 -21.93 -13.12
C THR A 261 -11.54 -22.51 -12.14
N SER A 262 -10.39 -21.86 -11.96
CA SER A 262 -9.34 -22.29 -11.03
C SER A 262 -8.30 -21.20 -10.76
N LYS A 263 -7.47 -21.37 -9.73
CA LYS A 263 -6.31 -20.48 -9.46
C LYS A 263 -5.36 -20.28 -10.65
N LYS A 264 -5.33 -21.22 -11.60
CA LYS A 264 -4.44 -21.19 -12.77
C LYS A 264 -5.12 -20.70 -14.04
N SER A 265 -6.44 -20.45 -14.01
CA SER A 265 -7.15 -19.94 -15.20
C SER A 265 -6.60 -18.59 -15.61
N LYS A 266 -6.52 -18.37 -16.93
CA LYS A 266 -6.14 -17.08 -17.50
C LYS A 266 -7.39 -16.40 -18.05
N VAL A 267 -8.01 -15.60 -17.20
CA VAL A 267 -9.11 -14.70 -17.60
C VAL A 267 -8.48 -13.39 -18.09
N TYR A 268 -8.94 -12.89 -19.22
CA TYR A 268 -8.44 -11.65 -19.81
C TYR A 268 -9.47 -10.55 -19.68
N SER A 269 -9.01 -9.29 -19.58
CA SER A 269 -9.89 -8.12 -19.54
C SER A 269 -9.46 -7.13 -20.61
N ASP A 270 -10.32 -6.90 -21.60
CA ASP A 270 -10.09 -5.92 -22.66
C ASP A 270 -11.43 -5.37 -23.16
N LEU A 271 -11.45 -4.17 -23.72
CA LEU A 271 -12.64 -3.54 -24.32
C LEU A 271 -13.95 -3.74 -23.55
N PHE A 272 -13.97 -3.43 -22.25
CA PHE A 272 -15.16 -3.61 -21.38
C PHE A 272 -15.68 -5.07 -21.28
N ARG A 273 -14.83 -6.06 -21.59
CA ARG A 273 -15.14 -7.48 -21.64
C ARG A 273 -14.24 -8.28 -20.69
N LEU A 274 -14.78 -9.34 -20.12
CA LEU A 274 -13.99 -10.42 -19.54
C LEU A 274 -14.07 -11.67 -20.43
N SER A 275 -12.92 -12.14 -20.87
CA SER A 275 -12.78 -13.27 -21.78
C SER A 275 -12.22 -14.49 -21.09
N ASN A 276 -12.61 -15.66 -21.59
CA ASN A 276 -12.27 -16.96 -21.01
C ASN A 276 -12.76 -17.11 -19.55
N VAL A 277 -13.96 -16.59 -19.27
CA VAL A 277 -14.60 -16.75 -17.95
C VAL A 277 -15.23 -18.15 -17.80
N ASN A 278 -15.64 -18.52 -16.58
CA ASN A 278 -16.34 -19.79 -16.35
C ASN A 278 -17.63 -19.89 -17.20
N ALA A 279 -17.83 -21.02 -17.87
CA ALA A 279 -19.03 -21.30 -18.66
C ALA A 279 -20.34 -21.16 -17.86
N GLU A 280 -20.34 -21.54 -16.58
CA GLU A 280 -21.50 -21.39 -15.71
C GLU A 280 -21.95 -19.92 -15.58
N LEU A 281 -20.98 -18.98 -15.56
CA LEU A 281 -21.26 -17.55 -15.45
C LEU A 281 -21.91 -17.03 -16.73
N VAL A 282 -21.38 -17.42 -17.90
CA VAL A 282 -21.95 -17.05 -19.20
C VAL A 282 -23.35 -17.63 -19.36
N HIS A 283 -23.51 -18.90 -19.03
CA HIS A 283 -24.81 -19.59 -19.09
C HIS A 283 -25.86 -18.89 -18.20
N PHE A 284 -25.52 -18.61 -16.94
CA PHE A 284 -26.42 -17.88 -16.04
C PHE A 284 -26.88 -16.54 -16.64
N PHE A 285 -25.95 -15.72 -17.16
CA PHE A 285 -26.31 -14.42 -17.71
C PHE A 285 -27.03 -14.51 -19.05
N LYS A 286 -26.84 -15.57 -19.85
CA LYS A 286 -27.67 -15.81 -21.04
C LYS A 286 -29.14 -16.02 -20.70
N ASN A 287 -29.41 -16.56 -19.52
CA ASN A 287 -30.76 -16.74 -19.00
C ASN A 287 -31.35 -15.47 -18.40
N VAL A 288 -30.56 -14.42 -18.24
CA VAL A 288 -31.00 -13.10 -17.78
C VAL A 288 -31.33 -12.20 -18.97
N LYS A 289 -32.55 -11.66 -19.00
CA LYS A 289 -32.97 -10.60 -19.95
C LYS A 289 -33.22 -9.30 -19.20
N ILE A 290 -32.50 -8.25 -19.58
CA ILE A 290 -32.67 -6.90 -19.02
C ILE A 290 -33.62 -6.11 -19.94
N GLN A 291 -34.74 -5.65 -19.40
CA GLN A 291 -35.66 -4.78 -20.13
C GLN A 291 -35.19 -3.31 -20.10
N LYS A 292 -35.68 -2.47 -21.03
CA LYS A 292 -35.33 -1.03 -21.11
C LYS A 292 -35.60 -0.23 -19.82
N ASN A 293 -36.54 -0.68 -18.99
CA ASN A 293 -36.86 -0.08 -17.69
C ASN A 293 -35.98 -0.63 -16.53
N GLY A 294 -35.00 -1.49 -16.82
CA GLY A 294 -34.14 -2.12 -15.83
C GLY A 294 -34.76 -3.33 -15.11
N LYS A 295 -35.94 -3.81 -15.54
CA LYS A 295 -36.56 -5.04 -15.03
C LYS A 295 -35.80 -6.27 -15.54
N ILE A 296 -35.57 -7.21 -14.65
CA ILE A 296 -34.85 -8.47 -14.91
C ILE A 296 -35.87 -9.57 -15.13
N ILE A 297 -35.72 -10.35 -16.20
CA ILE A 297 -36.55 -11.51 -16.52
C ILE A 297 -35.63 -12.71 -16.75
N PHE A 298 -35.97 -13.85 -16.15
CA PHE A 298 -35.26 -15.11 -16.36
C PHE A 298 -35.96 -15.90 -17.47
N LYS A 299 -35.21 -16.33 -18.49
CA LYS A 299 -35.72 -17.17 -19.58
C LYS A 299 -36.12 -18.55 -19.06
N GLU A 300 -35.32 -19.10 -18.15
CA GLU A 300 -35.52 -20.42 -17.54
C GLU A 300 -35.65 -20.29 -16.02
N PRO A 301 -36.87 -20.18 -15.46
CA PRO A 301 -37.07 -19.98 -14.02
C PRO A 301 -36.54 -21.10 -13.12
N VAL A 302 -36.28 -22.28 -13.69
CA VAL A 302 -35.77 -23.46 -12.96
C VAL A 302 -34.34 -23.21 -12.45
N GLU A 303 -33.52 -22.43 -13.15
CA GLU A 303 -32.13 -22.17 -12.76
C GLU A 303 -31.98 -21.33 -11.49
N VAL A 304 -32.98 -20.48 -11.21
CA VAL A 304 -33.03 -19.67 -9.99
C VAL A 304 -33.86 -20.34 -8.89
N LYS A 305 -34.41 -21.53 -9.15
CA LYS A 305 -35.24 -22.25 -8.19
C LYS A 305 -34.40 -22.64 -6.98
N GLY A 306 -34.83 -22.19 -5.80
CA GLY A 306 -34.14 -22.46 -4.54
C GLY A 306 -33.10 -21.42 -4.14
N ILE A 307 -32.79 -20.44 -5.02
CA ILE A 307 -31.91 -19.31 -4.67
C ILE A 307 -32.75 -18.24 -3.97
N ARG A 308 -32.38 -17.90 -2.73
CA ARG A 308 -33.03 -16.82 -1.98
C ARG A 308 -32.67 -15.45 -2.56
N ASP A 309 -33.67 -14.58 -2.68
CA ASP A 309 -33.53 -13.19 -3.16
C ASP A 309 -32.84 -13.05 -4.52
N TYR A 310 -33.02 -14.03 -5.41
CA TYR A 310 -32.31 -14.11 -6.69
C TYR A 310 -32.46 -12.84 -7.54
N GLU A 311 -33.63 -12.20 -7.56
CA GLU A 311 -33.83 -10.94 -8.30
C GLU A 311 -32.97 -9.80 -7.75
N LYS A 312 -32.89 -9.67 -6.42
CA LYS A 312 -32.09 -8.63 -5.75
C LYS A 312 -30.61 -8.88 -6.01
N LYS A 313 -30.14 -10.11 -5.78
CA LYS A 313 -28.75 -10.52 -6.02
C LYS A 313 -28.33 -10.29 -7.47
N THR A 314 -29.20 -10.62 -8.42
CA THR A 314 -28.90 -10.45 -9.86
C THR A 314 -28.78 -8.96 -10.20
N ARG A 315 -29.69 -8.13 -9.68
CA ARG A 315 -29.66 -6.67 -9.88
C ARG A 315 -28.40 -6.05 -9.29
N GLU A 316 -28.02 -6.44 -8.08
CA GLU A 316 -26.82 -5.94 -7.41
C GLU A 316 -25.54 -6.40 -8.12
N SER A 317 -25.49 -7.67 -8.54
CA SER A 317 -24.39 -8.21 -9.33
C SER A 317 -24.21 -7.44 -10.64
N LEU A 318 -25.28 -7.23 -11.40
CA LEU A 318 -25.25 -6.44 -12.64
C LEU A 318 -24.79 -4.99 -12.40
N ARG A 319 -25.25 -4.34 -11.32
CA ARG A 319 -24.81 -2.99 -10.95
C ARG A 319 -23.32 -2.96 -10.61
N ASN A 320 -22.83 -3.97 -9.88
CA ASN A 320 -21.42 -4.05 -9.51
C ASN A 320 -20.54 -4.39 -10.71
N LEU A 321 -20.95 -5.29 -11.61
CA LEU A 321 -20.26 -5.56 -12.87
C LEU A 321 -20.16 -4.30 -13.74
N ARG A 322 -21.25 -3.54 -13.86
CA ARG A 322 -21.24 -2.24 -14.54
C ARG A 322 -20.29 -1.24 -13.86
N ARG A 323 -20.27 -1.18 -12.52
CA ARG A 323 -19.32 -0.32 -11.79
C ARG A 323 -17.88 -0.73 -12.06
N ASN A 324 -17.62 -2.01 -12.28
CA ASN A 324 -16.32 -2.55 -12.70
C ASN A 324 -16.10 -2.49 -14.21
N ILE A 325 -16.96 -1.77 -14.95
CA ILE A 325 -16.95 -1.60 -16.41
C ILE A 325 -16.93 -2.91 -17.23
N ILE A 326 -17.58 -3.95 -16.70
CA ILE A 326 -17.74 -5.23 -17.39
C ILE A 326 -19.13 -5.26 -18.04
N TYR A 327 -19.16 -5.17 -19.36
CA TYR A 327 -20.38 -5.14 -20.18
C TYR A 327 -20.56 -6.43 -20.98
N TYR A 328 -19.47 -7.14 -21.26
CA TYR A 328 -19.47 -8.38 -22.02
C TYR A 328 -18.74 -9.50 -21.27
N LEU A 329 -19.24 -10.72 -21.40
CA LEU A 329 -18.60 -11.94 -20.91
C LEU A 329 -18.51 -12.94 -22.06
N ASP A 330 -17.36 -13.58 -22.23
CA ASP A 330 -17.22 -14.69 -23.17
C ASP A 330 -16.50 -15.90 -22.56
N GLU A 331 -16.88 -17.07 -23.07
CA GLU A 331 -16.24 -18.33 -22.77
C GLU A 331 -15.52 -18.85 -24.03
N HIS A 332 -14.22 -19.08 -23.91
CA HIS A 332 -13.34 -19.28 -25.07
C HIS A 332 -13.61 -20.62 -25.78
N THR A 333 -14.00 -21.66 -25.03
CA THR A 333 -14.10 -23.04 -25.54
C THR A 333 -15.33 -23.25 -26.42
N SER A 334 -16.46 -22.67 -26.02
CA SER A 334 -17.75 -22.68 -26.71
C SER A 334 -17.94 -21.48 -27.65
N ARG A 335 -17.07 -20.46 -27.53
CA ARG A 335 -17.19 -19.15 -28.22
C ARG A 335 -18.52 -18.47 -27.96
N GLU A 336 -19.10 -18.74 -26.80
CA GLU A 336 -20.33 -18.12 -26.37
C GLU A 336 -20.06 -16.75 -25.75
N GLU A 337 -20.85 -15.76 -26.14
CA GLU A 337 -20.79 -14.40 -25.61
C GLU A 337 -22.16 -13.99 -25.03
N VAL A 338 -22.13 -13.17 -23.99
CA VAL A 338 -23.32 -12.51 -23.44
C VAL A 338 -23.04 -11.04 -23.11
N GLU A 339 -23.96 -10.17 -23.52
CA GLU A 339 -24.01 -8.77 -23.11
C GLU A 339 -24.79 -8.66 -21.80
N ILE A 340 -24.17 -8.02 -20.80
CA ILE A 340 -24.69 -7.89 -19.43
C ILE A 340 -24.81 -6.42 -18.99
N GLU A 341 -24.77 -5.49 -19.94
CA GLU A 341 -24.84 -4.07 -19.62
C GLU A 341 -26.18 -3.72 -18.94
N TYR A 342 -26.10 -3.09 -17.76
CA TYR A 342 -27.27 -2.78 -16.94
C TYR A 342 -27.52 -1.28 -16.82
N HIS A 343 -28.59 -0.80 -17.45
CA HIS A 343 -29.04 0.58 -17.37
C HIS A 343 -30.22 0.75 -16.42
N SER A 344 -30.06 1.55 -15.37
CA SER A 344 -31.17 2.04 -14.56
C SER A 344 -31.37 3.53 -14.80
N ASN A 345 -32.47 3.90 -15.47
CA ASN A 345 -32.84 5.29 -15.76
C ASN A 345 -33.44 6.02 -14.55
N ILE A 346 -32.83 5.87 -13.37
CA ILE A 346 -33.28 6.53 -12.15
C ILE A 346 -32.73 7.96 -12.17
N LYS A 347 -33.60 8.94 -12.36
CA LYS A 347 -33.24 10.35 -12.16
C LYS A 347 -32.90 10.55 -10.68
N CYS A 348 -31.63 10.85 -10.40
CA CYS A 348 -31.15 11.15 -9.05
C CYS A 348 -30.68 12.62 -8.99
N ASP A 349 -31.02 13.27 -7.87
CA ASP A 349 -30.64 14.65 -7.57
C ASP A 349 -29.73 14.73 -6.33
N CYS A 350 -29.00 13.66 -6.00
CA CYS A 350 -28.03 13.69 -4.90
C CYS A 350 -26.81 14.58 -5.24
N TYR A 351 -25.98 14.87 -4.23
CA TYR A 351 -24.79 15.71 -4.41
C TYR A 351 -23.81 15.14 -5.45
N LYS A 352 -23.58 13.81 -5.50
CA LYS A 352 -22.78 13.14 -6.54
C LYS A 352 -23.33 13.42 -7.93
N CYS A 353 -24.62 13.18 -8.15
CA CYS A 353 -25.24 13.37 -9.45
C CYS A 353 -25.31 14.84 -9.88
N ASN A 354 -25.42 15.78 -8.94
CA ASN A 354 -25.33 17.21 -9.24
C ASN A 354 -23.90 17.62 -9.60
N TYR A 355 -22.89 17.10 -8.89
CA TYR A 355 -21.48 17.33 -9.23
C TYR A 355 -21.16 16.82 -10.64
N GLU A 356 -21.56 15.59 -10.98
CA GLU A 356 -21.34 14.99 -12.31
C GLU A 356 -22.06 15.75 -13.44
N LYS A 357 -23.12 16.50 -13.13
CA LYS A 357 -23.84 17.38 -14.06
C LYS A 357 -23.31 18.82 -14.05
N PHE A 358 -22.18 19.08 -13.38
CA PHE A 358 -21.60 20.41 -13.20
C PHE A 358 -22.52 21.41 -12.47
N ASN A 359 -23.51 20.92 -11.72
CA ASN A 359 -24.37 21.75 -10.87
C ASN A 359 -23.77 21.87 -9.45
N PHE A 360 -22.64 22.58 -9.35
CA PHE A 360 -21.84 22.64 -8.13
C PHE A 360 -22.57 23.29 -6.95
N TYR A 361 -23.41 24.29 -7.20
CA TYR A 361 -24.21 24.93 -6.16
C TYR A 361 -25.13 23.93 -5.46
N LYS A 362 -25.94 23.19 -6.24
CA LYS A 362 -26.81 22.15 -5.66
C LYS A 362 -26.03 20.99 -5.08
N ALA A 363 -24.87 20.66 -5.67
CA ALA A 363 -24.00 19.61 -5.13
C ALA A 363 -23.54 19.97 -3.71
N LEU A 364 -23.06 21.20 -3.50
CA LEU A 364 -22.64 21.70 -2.19
C LEU A 364 -23.81 21.76 -1.21
N GLU A 365 -24.95 22.33 -1.63
CA GLU A 365 -26.16 22.44 -0.80
C GLU A 365 -26.63 21.06 -0.30
N ASN A 366 -26.68 20.08 -1.21
CA ASN A 366 -27.09 18.72 -0.88
C ASN A 366 -26.05 17.98 -0.03
N LEU A 367 -24.76 18.29 -0.21
CA LEU A 367 -23.67 17.71 0.55
C LEU A 367 -23.70 18.19 2.02
N GLU A 368 -23.90 19.48 2.26
CA GLU A 368 -24.01 20.07 3.60
C GLU A 368 -25.25 19.61 4.37
N LYS A 369 -26.35 19.32 3.66
CA LYS A 369 -27.57 18.75 4.23
C LYS A 369 -27.45 17.26 4.53
N CYS A 370 -26.53 16.55 3.88
CA CYS A 370 -26.36 15.13 4.05
C CYS A 370 -25.71 14.84 5.41
N LYS A 371 -26.33 13.97 6.21
CA LYS A 371 -25.75 13.43 7.43
C LYS A 371 -25.86 11.92 7.37
N SER A 372 -24.72 11.24 7.51
CA SER A 372 -24.67 9.78 7.54
C SER A 372 -23.71 9.31 8.62
N ILE A 373 -24.10 8.23 9.30
CA ILE A 373 -23.22 7.48 10.21
C ILE A 373 -22.51 6.33 9.50
N ASP A 374 -22.94 5.98 8.29
CA ASP A 374 -22.32 4.95 7.46
C ASP A 374 -20.98 5.47 6.89
N ASN A 375 -19.89 4.77 7.19
CA ASN A 375 -18.55 5.22 6.82
C ASN A 375 -18.33 5.25 5.31
N ARG A 376 -19.02 4.40 4.53
CA ARG A 376 -18.93 4.42 3.07
C ARG A 376 -19.53 5.69 2.48
N GLU A 377 -20.70 6.10 2.95
CA GLU A 377 -21.31 7.37 2.56
C GLU A 377 -20.49 8.57 3.06
N ARG A 378 -19.91 8.51 4.27
CA ARG A 378 -19.00 9.56 4.77
C ARG A 378 -17.72 9.67 3.93
N LEU A 379 -17.14 8.54 3.50
CA LEU A 379 -15.96 8.51 2.62
C LEU A 379 -16.27 9.20 1.29
N LYS A 380 -17.43 8.90 0.72
CA LYS A 380 -17.96 9.57 -0.47
C LYS A 380 -18.17 11.07 -0.24
N MET A 381 -18.80 11.46 0.87
CA MET A 381 -18.99 12.88 1.21
C MET A 381 -17.66 13.61 1.31
N ALA A 382 -16.66 13.04 2.00
CA ALA A 382 -15.33 13.61 2.14
C ALA A 382 -14.65 13.83 0.78
N TYR A 383 -14.76 12.86 -0.13
CA TYR A 383 -14.26 12.97 -1.50
C TYR A 383 -14.95 14.07 -2.30
N TYR A 384 -16.27 14.24 -2.18
CA TYR A 384 -16.96 15.34 -2.87
C TYR A 384 -16.70 16.71 -2.23
N HIS A 385 -16.45 16.79 -0.92
CA HIS A 385 -15.92 18.01 -0.29
C HIS A 385 -14.56 18.38 -0.88
N TYR A 386 -13.65 17.41 -0.99
CA TYR A 386 -12.36 17.59 -1.66
C TYR A 386 -12.53 18.09 -3.10
N LYS A 387 -13.36 17.42 -3.91
CA LYS A 387 -13.65 17.78 -5.30
C LYS A 387 -14.25 19.19 -5.50
N LEU A 388 -14.87 19.74 -4.45
CA LEU A 388 -15.41 21.10 -4.42
C LEU A 388 -14.44 22.13 -3.79
N GLY A 389 -13.23 21.70 -3.41
CA GLY A 389 -12.21 22.56 -2.78
C GLY A 389 -12.42 22.79 -1.28
N ASN A 390 -13.40 22.14 -0.65
CA ASN A 390 -13.65 22.23 0.79
C ASN A 390 -12.77 21.22 1.57
N LEU A 391 -11.46 21.48 1.59
CA LEU A 391 -10.48 20.56 2.18
C LEU A 391 -10.65 20.38 3.68
N SER A 392 -11.03 21.43 4.42
CA SER A 392 -11.24 21.34 5.87
C SER A 392 -12.36 20.36 6.22
N SER A 393 -13.50 20.42 5.51
CA SER A 393 -14.58 19.45 5.71
C SER A 393 -14.19 18.04 5.28
N ALA A 394 -13.43 17.91 4.17
CA ALA A 394 -12.91 16.61 3.74
C ALA A 394 -12.02 15.96 4.81
N ILE A 395 -11.03 16.70 5.33
CA ILE A 395 -10.11 16.23 6.37
C ILE A 395 -10.87 15.86 7.65
N CYS A 396 -11.83 16.69 8.07
CA CYS A 396 -12.67 16.43 9.25
C CYS A 396 -13.39 15.08 9.10
N LEU A 397 -14.08 14.86 7.98
CA LEU A 397 -14.79 13.61 7.72
C LEU A 397 -13.83 12.42 7.68
N TYR A 398 -12.68 12.51 7.00
CA TYR A 398 -11.70 11.42 6.99
C TYR A 398 -11.20 11.09 8.40
N LYS A 399 -10.84 12.09 9.21
CA LYS A 399 -10.39 11.89 10.60
C LYS A 399 -11.48 11.24 11.46
N GLU A 400 -12.75 11.58 11.27
CA GLU A 400 -13.85 10.94 11.98
C GLU A 400 -14.18 9.52 11.48
N ILE A 401 -13.88 9.19 10.21
CA ILE A 401 -14.01 7.84 9.65
C ILE A 401 -13.00 6.90 10.29
N LEU A 402 -11.75 7.34 10.51
CA LEU A 402 -10.66 6.48 11.01
C LEU A 402 -11.03 5.63 12.24
N PRO A 403 -11.47 6.20 13.38
CA PRO A 403 -11.82 5.41 14.56
C PRO A 403 -13.06 4.55 14.33
N SER A 404 -14.06 5.07 13.61
CA SER A 404 -15.30 4.34 13.35
C SER A 404 -15.10 3.13 12.43
N ALA A 405 -14.24 3.26 11.41
CA ALA A 405 -13.91 2.19 10.48
C ALA A 405 -13.21 1.03 11.19
N ILE A 406 -12.27 1.32 12.11
CA ILE A 406 -11.64 0.28 12.95
C ILE A 406 -12.69 -0.42 13.81
N GLN A 407 -13.55 0.34 14.50
CA GLN A 407 -14.60 -0.21 15.36
C GLN A 407 -15.57 -1.12 14.59
N ASN A 408 -15.93 -0.72 13.38
CA ASN A 408 -16.85 -1.46 12.51
C ASN A 408 -16.17 -2.57 11.69
N LYS A 409 -14.85 -2.73 11.80
CA LYS A 409 -14.02 -3.66 11.02
C LYS A 409 -14.08 -3.41 9.51
N GLU A 410 -14.13 -2.14 9.12
CA GLU A 410 -14.16 -1.64 7.75
C GLU A 410 -12.76 -1.21 7.28
N PHE A 411 -11.90 -2.21 7.05
CA PHE A 411 -10.48 -1.99 6.90
C PHE A 411 -10.05 -1.46 5.52
N PHE A 412 -10.84 -1.70 4.46
CA PHE A 412 -10.59 -1.06 3.17
C PHE A 412 -10.90 0.45 3.26
N ILE A 413 -12.00 0.81 3.90
CA ILE A 413 -12.37 2.22 4.13
C ILE A 413 -11.30 2.91 4.99
N TYR A 414 -10.81 2.24 6.04
CA TYR A 414 -9.72 2.75 6.88
C TYR A 414 -8.44 3.03 6.07
N LEU A 415 -8.04 2.11 5.20
CA LEU A 415 -6.86 2.30 4.34
C LEU A 415 -7.07 3.45 3.35
N ILE A 416 -8.21 3.50 2.67
CA ILE A 416 -8.52 4.56 1.69
C ILE A 416 -8.60 5.94 2.36
N ALA A 417 -9.19 6.04 3.56
CA ALA A 417 -9.26 7.30 4.29
C ALA A 417 -7.86 7.85 4.65
N ASN A 418 -6.95 6.98 5.11
CA ASN A 418 -5.56 7.37 5.35
C ASN A 418 -4.81 7.75 4.06
N TYR A 419 -5.01 6.97 2.99
CA TYR A 419 -4.47 7.28 1.66
C TYR A 419 -4.90 8.69 1.23
N ASN A 420 -6.18 9.00 1.34
CA ASN A 420 -6.73 10.30 0.97
C ASN A 420 -6.22 11.44 1.87
N LEU A 421 -6.14 11.24 3.18
CA LEU A 421 -5.56 12.24 4.09
C LEU A 421 -4.14 12.62 3.70
N LYS A 422 -3.30 11.62 3.39
CA LYS A 422 -1.94 11.85 2.91
C LYS A 422 -1.92 12.64 1.59
N ASN A 423 -2.80 12.29 0.66
CA ASN A 423 -2.88 12.94 -0.65
C ASN A 423 -3.45 14.38 -0.58
N ILE A 424 -4.16 14.75 0.49
CA ILE A 424 -4.60 16.13 0.75
C ILE A 424 -3.47 16.98 1.34
N ALA A 425 -2.45 16.38 1.96
CA ALA A 425 -1.42 17.12 2.66
C ALA A 425 -0.71 18.18 1.80
N PRO A 426 -0.26 17.89 0.56
CA PRO A 426 0.45 18.87 -0.28
C PRO A 426 -0.41 20.09 -0.63
N LEU A 427 -1.72 19.89 -0.75
CA LEU A 427 -2.68 20.94 -1.11
C LEU A 427 -2.80 22.04 -0.08
N LEU A 428 -2.64 21.70 1.20
CA LEU A 428 -2.77 22.66 2.29
C LEU A 428 -1.70 23.75 2.23
N LYS A 429 -0.51 23.44 1.68
CA LYS A 429 0.60 24.40 1.55
C LYS A 429 0.33 25.49 0.50
N ASN A 430 -0.55 25.21 -0.46
CA ASN A 430 -0.84 26.10 -1.58
C ASN A 430 -2.08 26.99 -1.39
N ILE A 431 -2.74 26.94 -0.22
CA ILE A 431 -3.98 27.69 0.03
C ILE A 431 -3.66 29.05 0.67
N PHE A 432 -4.13 30.12 0.03
CA PHE A 432 -3.93 31.53 0.40
C PHE A 432 -4.44 31.97 1.80
N ARG A 433 -5.09 31.10 2.59
CA ARG A 433 -5.68 31.43 3.91
C ARG A 433 -5.03 30.63 5.04
N ASN A 434 -4.58 31.32 6.10
CA ASN A 434 -4.04 30.74 7.34
C ASN A 434 -2.84 29.79 7.15
N TYR A 435 -1.81 30.28 6.44
CA TYR A 435 -0.61 29.53 6.07
C TYR A 435 0.01 28.70 7.21
N SER A 436 0.19 29.26 8.41
CA SER A 436 0.86 28.57 9.54
C SER A 436 0.07 27.39 10.12
N LEU A 437 -1.27 27.47 10.17
CA LEU A 437 -2.11 26.36 10.64
C LEU A 437 -2.18 25.25 9.59
N ASN A 438 -2.21 25.63 8.30
CA ASN A 438 -2.21 24.69 7.19
C ASN A 438 -0.88 23.96 7.05
N GLU A 439 0.24 24.62 7.36
CA GLU A 439 1.58 24.01 7.32
C GLU A 439 1.73 22.91 8.38
N LYS A 440 1.36 23.20 9.64
CA LYS A 440 1.39 22.18 10.71
C LYS A 440 0.49 20.98 10.40
N LEU A 441 -0.72 21.23 9.91
CA LEU A 441 -1.63 20.16 9.53
C LEU A 441 -1.11 19.38 8.32
N SER A 442 -0.52 20.06 7.34
CA SER A 442 0.13 19.41 6.19
C SER A 442 1.25 18.48 6.64
N ASP A 443 2.12 18.92 7.57
CA ASP A 443 3.21 18.10 8.07
C ASP A 443 2.67 16.88 8.83
N GLU A 444 1.67 17.05 9.70
CA GLU A 444 0.97 15.94 10.38
C GLU A 444 0.41 14.90 9.38
N LEU A 445 -0.23 15.36 8.29
CA LEU A 445 -0.80 14.46 7.28
C LEU A 445 0.27 13.81 6.39
N ASN A 446 1.40 14.47 6.16
CA ASN A 446 2.54 13.90 5.41
C ASN A 446 3.27 12.80 6.19
N GLU A 447 3.21 12.84 7.53
CA GLU A 447 3.76 11.79 8.41
C GLU A 447 3.00 10.45 8.29
N ILE A 448 1.83 10.42 7.67
CA ILE A 448 1.06 9.19 7.45
C ILE A 448 1.88 8.18 6.61
N ASP A 449 2.25 7.06 7.24
CA ASP A 449 2.93 5.94 6.60
C ASP A 449 1.92 4.89 6.12
N LEU A 450 1.60 4.94 4.83
CA LEU A 450 0.63 4.03 4.21
C LEU A 450 1.11 2.56 4.20
N TYR A 451 2.42 2.32 4.19
CA TYR A 451 2.95 0.96 4.28
C TYR A 451 2.71 0.37 5.66
N GLU A 452 2.95 1.16 6.71
CA GLU A 452 2.67 0.75 8.07
C GLU A 452 1.18 0.44 8.26
N ILE A 453 0.31 1.31 7.74
CA ILE A 453 -1.14 1.13 7.79
C ILE A 453 -1.56 -0.14 7.03
N ALA A 454 -1.06 -0.36 5.82
CA ALA A 454 -1.35 -1.59 5.06
C ALA A 454 -0.89 -2.85 5.80
N LEU A 455 0.28 -2.81 6.46
CA LEU A 455 0.77 -3.91 7.28
C LEU A 455 -0.09 -4.16 8.51
N GLN A 456 -0.64 -3.11 9.12
CA GLN A 456 -1.56 -3.20 10.25
C GLN A 456 -2.88 -3.90 9.86
N VAL A 457 -3.43 -3.61 8.67
CA VAL A 457 -4.71 -4.19 8.22
C VAL A 457 -4.58 -5.44 7.35
N LYS A 458 -3.36 -5.88 7.01
CA LYS A 458 -3.10 -7.00 6.08
C LYS A 458 -3.86 -8.29 6.39
N GLY A 459 -4.10 -8.58 7.67
CA GLY A 459 -4.84 -9.77 8.12
C GLY A 459 -6.35 -9.69 7.86
N HIS A 460 -6.84 -8.56 7.36
CA HIS A 460 -8.26 -8.25 7.25
C HIS A 460 -8.70 -7.79 5.86
N ILE A 461 -7.77 -7.41 4.97
CA ILE A 461 -8.06 -7.00 3.60
C ILE A 461 -7.35 -7.89 2.57
N ASP A 462 -7.71 -7.72 1.29
CA ASP A 462 -6.95 -8.33 0.20
C ASP A 462 -5.60 -7.60 0.09
N TYR A 463 -4.53 -8.37 0.27
CA TYR A 463 -3.16 -7.89 0.14
C TYR A 463 -2.89 -7.30 -1.26
N ASN A 464 -3.41 -7.91 -2.33
CA ASN A 464 -3.21 -7.40 -3.69
C ASN A 464 -3.86 -6.02 -3.86
N PHE A 465 -4.99 -5.76 -3.19
CA PHE A 465 -5.62 -4.44 -3.22
C PHE A 465 -4.79 -3.42 -2.44
N ALA A 466 -4.29 -3.81 -1.25
CA ALA A 466 -3.45 -2.95 -0.43
C ALA A 466 -2.19 -2.52 -1.18
N GLU A 467 -1.50 -3.47 -1.81
CA GLU A 467 -0.35 -3.21 -2.68
C GLU A 467 -0.74 -2.36 -3.88
N PHE A 468 -1.86 -2.69 -4.54
CA PHE A 468 -2.34 -1.96 -5.70
C PHE A 468 -2.51 -0.47 -5.40
N LEU A 469 -3.06 -0.14 -4.21
CA LEU A 469 -3.30 1.22 -3.75
C LEU A 469 -2.03 1.91 -3.21
N VAL A 470 -1.32 1.30 -2.26
CA VAL A 470 -0.20 1.93 -1.53
C VAL A 470 1.02 2.17 -2.41
N ASP A 471 1.31 1.26 -3.33
CA ASP A 471 2.42 1.44 -4.29
C ASP A 471 2.01 2.30 -5.50
N GLU A 472 0.78 2.80 -5.51
CA GLU A 472 0.19 3.56 -6.62
C GLU A 472 0.32 2.81 -7.97
N SER A 473 0.42 1.48 -7.91
CA SER A 473 0.65 0.67 -9.10
C SER A 473 -0.52 0.81 -10.06
N TYR A 474 -1.75 1.00 -9.56
CA TYR A 474 -2.93 1.31 -10.37
C TYR A 474 -2.70 2.46 -11.35
N PHE A 475 -2.02 3.53 -10.89
CA PHE A 475 -1.74 4.70 -11.70
C PHE A 475 -0.55 4.44 -12.63
N ASN A 476 0.53 3.85 -12.12
CA ASN A 476 1.73 3.57 -12.90
C ASN A 476 1.46 2.63 -14.10
N TRP A 477 0.70 1.54 -13.88
CA TRP A 477 0.30 0.63 -14.94
C TRP A 477 -0.59 1.32 -15.98
N ALA A 478 -1.58 2.10 -15.54
CA ALA A 478 -2.45 2.86 -16.44
C ALA A 478 -1.65 3.90 -17.23
N PHE A 479 -0.74 4.63 -16.60
CA PHE A 479 0.09 5.64 -17.23
C PHE A 479 0.96 5.05 -18.35
N GLN A 480 1.65 3.95 -18.08
CA GLN A 480 2.46 3.26 -19.08
C GLN A 480 1.59 2.80 -20.27
N LYS A 481 0.45 2.16 -19.98
CA LYS A 481 -0.41 1.60 -21.03
C LYS A 481 -1.08 2.67 -21.88
N ILE A 482 -1.59 3.73 -21.27
CA ILE A 482 -2.22 4.87 -21.95
C ILE A 482 -1.20 5.59 -22.84
N THR A 483 0.02 5.82 -22.32
CA THR A 483 1.10 6.46 -23.10
C THR A 483 1.49 5.59 -24.30
N GLU A 484 1.66 4.28 -24.11
CA GLU A 484 1.95 3.32 -25.19
C GLU A 484 0.86 3.35 -26.28
N LEU A 485 -0.41 3.30 -25.87
CA LEU A 485 -1.55 3.29 -26.78
C LEU A 485 -1.67 4.62 -27.54
N SER A 486 -1.53 5.75 -26.84
CA SER A 486 -1.59 7.08 -27.43
C SER A 486 -0.47 7.31 -28.44
N ASN A 487 0.78 7.03 -28.05
CA ASN A 487 1.93 7.15 -28.95
C ASN A 487 1.75 6.31 -30.21
N SER A 488 1.24 5.09 -30.07
CA SER A 488 0.99 4.26 -31.25
C SER A 488 -0.11 4.83 -32.16
N ILE A 489 -1.16 5.45 -31.62
CA ILE A 489 -2.20 6.12 -32.43
C ILE A 489 -1.60 7.33 -33.15
N ILE A 490 -0.76 8.12 -32.47
CA ILE A 490 -0.06 9.27 -33.04
C ILE A 490 0.92 8.83 -34.14
N GLU A 491 1.67 7.74 -33.94
CA GLU A 491 2.51 7.14 -34.96
C GLU A 491 1.71 6.70 -36.17
N HIS A 492 0.56 6.04 -35.97
CA HIS A 492 -0.34 5.66 -37.05
C HIS A 492 -0.83 6.87 -37.84
N TYR A 493 -1.16 7.96 -37.16
CA TYR A 493 -1.55 9.23 -37.78
C TYR A 493 -0.42 9.81 -38.63
N ASN A 494 0.78 9.88 -38.07
CA ASN A 494 1.96 10.37 -38.80
C ASN A 494 2.34 9.49 -40.00
N MET A 495 2.10 8.16 -39.91
CA MET A 495 2.28 7.25 -41.03
C MET A 495 1.28 7.54 -42.15
N GLN A 496 0.00 7.73 -41.83
CA GLN A 496 -1.02 8.07 -42.84
C GLN A 496 -0.71 9.40 -43.53
N LEU A 497 -0.22 10.42 -42.81
CA LEU A 497 0.24 11.68 -43.41
C LEU A 497 1.37 11.49 -44.43
N ARG A 498 2.13 10.40 -44.33
CA ARG A 498 3.22 10.03 -45.24
C ARG A 498 2.80 9.01 -46.31
N GLY A 499 1.50 8.75 -46.45
CA GLY A 499 0.94 7.75 -47.38
C GLY A 499 1.08 6.29 -46.92
N GLY A 500 1.39 6.05 -45.65
CA GLY A 500 1.45 4.72 -45.06
C GLY A 500 0.07 4.19 -44.66
N TRP A 501 -0.10 2.87 -44.65
CA TRP A 501 -1.35 2.23 -44.24
C TRP A 501 -1.38 2.00 -42.73
N SER A 502 -2.46 2.42 -42.07
CA SER A 502 -2.70 2.13 -40.66
C SER A 502 -4.18 2.10 -40.28
N SER A 503 -4.51 1.38 -39.20
CA SER A 503 -5.86 1.24 -38.65
C SER A 503 -6.02 1.97 -37.31
N ASN A 504 -7.21 2.51 -37.07
CA ASN A 504 -7.59 3.12 -35.80
C ASN A 504 -8.07 2.09 -34.75
N SER A 505 -7.45 0.91 -34.73
CA SER A 505 -7.91 -0.21 -33.88
C SER A 505 -7.61 -0.01 -32.39
N LYS A 506 -6.65 0.87 -32.04
CA LYS A 506 -6.18 1.06 -30.66
C LYS A 506 -6.99 2.06 -29.83
N ILE A 507 -7.86 2.86 -30.46
CA ILE A 507 -8.63 3.92 -29.76
C ILE A 507 -9.52 3.34 -28.66
N TRP A 508 -10.18 2.21 -28.90
CA TRP A 508 -11.06 1.62 -27.90
C TRP A 508 -10.29 1.03 -26.72
N SER A 509 -9.08 0.52 -26.94
CA SER A 509 -8.19 0.12 -25.85
C SER A 509 -7.74 1.33 -25.03
N LEU A 510 -7.43 2.46 -25.67
CA LEU A 510 -7.08 3.71 -24.98
C LEU A 510 -8.24 4.19 -24.10
N ILE A 511 -9.45 4.25 -24.66
CA ILE A 511 -10.67 4.63 -23.95
C ILE A 511 -10.93 3.68 -22.77
N ASN A 512 -10.80 2.37 -22.99
CA ASN A 512 -11.02 1.35 -21.96
C ASN A 512 -10.02 1.50 -20.80
N GLU A 513 -8.72 1.65 -21.07
CA GLU A 513 -7.71 1.80 -20.01
C GLU A 513 -7.91 3.09 -19.21
N PHE A 514 -8.22 4.21 -19.87
CA PHE A 514 -8.55 5.46 -19.18
C PHE A 514 -9.83 5.32 -18.34
N ALA A 515 -10.87 4.66 -18.87
CA ALA A 515 -12.12 4.41 -18.14
C ALA A 515 -11.90 3.52 -16.90
N LYS A 516 -11.04 2.49 -16.97
CA LYS A 516 -10.67 1.66 -15.80
C LYS A 516 -10.08 2.50 -14.68
N LEU A 517 -9.11 3.35 -15.00
CA LEU A 517 -8.46 4.22 -14.01
C LEU A 517 -9.47 5.20 -13.38
N GLN A 518 -10.21 5.92 -14.22
CA GLN A 518 -11.22 6.88 -13.76
C GLN A 518 -12.26 6.23 -12.86
N GLN A 519 -12.74 5.05 -13.25
CA GLN A 519 -13.77 4.34 -12.52
C GLN A 519 -13.25 3.78 -11.19
N PHE A 520 -12.02 3.26 -11.15
CA PHE A 520 -11.36 2.83 -9.92
C PHE A 520 -11.27 3.98 -8.90
N ILE A 521 -10.76 5.14 -9.33
CA ILE A 521 -10.64 6.34 -8.50
C ILE A 521 -12.02 6.78 -8.01
N LYS A 522 -12.97 6.93 -8.95
CA LYS A 522 -14.29 7.51 -8.68
C LYS A 522 -15.17 6.66 -7.78
N GLU A 523 -15.23 5.34 -7.99
CA GLU A 523 -16.13 4.47 -7.21
C GLU A 523 -15.52 4.04 -5.87
N ASN A 524 -14.19 4.12 -5.71
CA ASN A 524 -13.52 3.93 -4.42
C ASN A 524 -13.20 5.24 -3.69
N TYR A 525 -13.53 6.40 -4.28
CA TYR A 525 -13.35 7.72 -3.68
C TYR A 525 -11.90 8.04 -3.34
N ILE A 526 -10.98 7.68 -4.24
CA ILE A 526 -9.52 7.86 -4.07
C ILE A 526 -9.13 9.24 -4.58
N ILE A 527 -8.28 9.96 -3.84
CA ILE A 527 -7.72 11.24 -4.25
C ILE A 527 -6.39 11.00 -4.97
N CYS A 528 -6.33 11.34 -6.27
CA CYS A 528 -5.15 11.12 -7.12
C CYS A 528 -4.89 12.30 -8.09
N ASP A 529 -5.69 13.36 -8.06
CA ASP A 529 -5.75 14.32 -9.18
C ASP A 529 -4.76 15.50 -9.07
N GLU A 530 -3.93 15.53 -8.01
CA GLU A 530 -2.99 16.62 -7.70
C GLU A 530 -1.61 16.47 -8.36
N TYR A 531 -1.39 15.37 -9.07
CA TYR A 531 -0.09 15.10 -9.66
C TYR A 531 -0.03 15.70 -11.07
N ASP A 532 1.06 16.42 -11.39
CA ASP A 532 1.45 16.74 -12.77
C ASP A 532 1.36 15.52 -13.71
N HIS A 533 1.54 14.33 -13.14
CA HIS A 533 1.36 13.05 -13.81
C HIS A 533 -0.07 12.80 -14.31
N PHE A 534 -1.10 13.19 -13.56
CA PHE A 534 -2.49 13.02 -13.97
C PHE A 534 -2.86 13.97 -15.10
N THR A 535 -2.38 15.22 -15.05
CA THR A 535 -2.49 16.17 -16.18
C THR A 535 -1.82 15.60 -17.43
N LYS A 536 -0.58 15.14 -17.32
CA LYS A 536 0.14 14.49 -18.43
C LYS A 536 -0.60 13.27 -18.99
N LEU A 537 -1.23 12.48 -18.11
CA LEU A 537 -2.03 11.33 -18.52
C LEU A 537 -3.26 11.76 -19.32
N PHE A 538 -3.96 12.81 -18.85
CA PHE A 538 -5.10 13.37 -19.53
C PHE A 538 -4.70 13.95 -20.89
N ASP A 539 -3.61 14.72 -20.96
CA ASP A 539 -3.07 15.27 -22.20
C ASP A 539 -2.72 14.16 -23.18
N SER A 540 -2.00 13.12 -22.73
CA SER A 540 -1.67 11.95 -23.57
C SER A 540 -2.94 11.26 -24.09
N THR A 541 -3.97 11.13 -23.26
CA THR A 541 -5.25 10.52 -23.67
C THR A 541 -5.96 11.40 -24.70
N LEU A 542 -6.02 12.71 -24.47
CA LEU A 542 -6.66 13.66 -25.36
C LEU A 542 -5.96 13.73 -26.72
N GLU A 543 -4.63 13.82 -26.73
CA GLU A 543 -3.82 13.78 -27.95
C GLU A 543 -4.08 12.50 -28.75
N GLY A 544 -4.09 11.34 -28.10
CA GLY A 544 -4.39 10.06 -28.74
C GLY A 544 -5.81 10.02 -29.33
N ILE A 545 -6.81 10.54 -28.61
CA ILE A 545 -8.19 10.64 -29.10
C ILE A 545 -8.24 11.55 -30.33
N LEU A 546 -7.68 12.76 -30.25
CA LEU A 546 -7.69 13.73 -31.34
C LEU A 546 -6.96 13.20 -32.59
N ALA A 547 -5.80 12.58 -32.42
CA ALA A 547 -5.07 11.91 -33.50
C ALA A 547 -5.91 10.80 -34.13
N SER A 548 -6.61 10.01 -33.33
CA SER A 548 -7.54 8.97 -33.81
C SER A 548 -8.69 9.55 -34.65
N TYR A 549 -9.28 10.68 -34.25
CA TYR A 549 -10.32 11.35 -35.03
C TYR A 549 -9.80 11.95 -36.34
N ALA A 550 -8.50 12.25 -36.41
CA ALA A 550 -7.84 12.73 -37.62
C ALA A 550 -7.41 11.61 -38.57
N LEU A 551 -7.45 10.34 -38.16
CA LEU A 551 -7.20 9.19 -39.04
C LEU A 551 -8.36 9.02 -40.04
N GLU A 552 -8.04 8.77 -41.30
CA GLU A 552 -9.07 8.46 -42.29
C GLU A 552 -9.66 7.06 -42.00
N PRO A 553 -10.99 6.93 -41.88
CA PRO A 553 -11.64 5.64 -41.61
C PRO A 553 -11.59 4.68 -42.80
N ASP A 554 -11.50 5.18 -44.03
CA ASP A 554 -11.65 4.44 -45.29
C ASP A 554 -10.43 4.53 -46.21
N GLN A 555 -9.23 4.15 -45.74
CA GLN A 555 -8.11 3.87 -46.66
C GLN A 555 -8.14 2.40 -47.11
N GLY A 556 -9.15 2.11 -47.94
CA GLY A 556 -9.33 0.82 -48.64
C GLY A 556 -10.06 0.91 -49.99
N ARG A 557 -10.48 2.10 -50.47
CA ARG A 557 -11.19 2.25 -51.75
C ARG A 557 -10.89 3.57 -52.49
N LYS A 558 -9.63 4.00 -52.53
CA LYS A 558 -9.18 5.00 -53.51
C LYS A 558 -7.87 4.53 -54.12
N ASN A 559 -8.03 3.70 -55.16
CA ASN A 559 -7.15 3.46 -56.30
C ASN A 559 -7.22 1.99 -56.73
N LEU A 560 -8.27 1.66 -57.48
CA LEU A 560 -8.19 0.91 -58.72
C LEU A 560 -9.21 1.52 -59.69
#